data_AF-A0A528WC59-F1
#
_entry.id   AF-A0A528WC59-F1
#
_cell.length_a   1.000
_cell.length_b   1.000
_cell.length_c   1.000
_cell.angle_alpha   90.00
_cell.angle_beta   90.00
_cell.angle_gamma   90.00
#
_symmetry.space_group_name_H-M   'P 1'
#
loop_
_entity.id
_entity.type
_entity.pdbx_description
1 polymer ?
#
loop_
_entity_poly.entity_id
_entity_poly.type
_entity_poly.pdbx_seq_one_letter_code
_entity_poly.pdbx_strand_id
1 'polypeptide(L)'
;GRFGKTLFTDRDDPEDDKVHVHAAWDSEEEARAIGEAIEAYQRQKHNLNDMAILVRASFQMRSFEDRFITLGLNYRVIGGPRFYERLEIRDALAFFR
;
A
#
# COMPACT_ATOMS: atom_id res chain seq x y z
N GLY A 1 -16.38 21.19 -16.25
CA GLY A 1 -15.13 21.85 -15.82
C GLY A 1 -14.97 21.70 -14.33
N ARG A 2 -13.73 21.68 -13.81
CA ARG A 2 -13.49 21.66 -12.36
C ARG A 2 -13.96 22.99 -11.78
N PHE A 3 -14.96 22.97 -10.90
CA PHE A 3 -15.35 24.17 -10.15
C PHE A 3 -14.25 24.53 -9.15
N GLY A 4 -13.93 25.82 -9.06
CA GLY A 4 -12.96 26.32 -8.09
C GLY A 4 -13.48 26.07 -6.67
N LYS A 5 -12.64 25.47 -5.83
CA LYS A 5 -12.87 25.33 -4.40
C LYS A 5 -11.61 25.77 -3.66
N THR A 6 -11.79 26.54 -2.61
CA THR A 6 -10.72 26.90 -1.68
C THR A 6 -10.89 26.01 -0.46
N LEU A 7 -9.89 25.20 -0.15
CA LEU A 7 -9.86 24.33 1.02
C LEU A 7 -8.77 24.85 1.96
N PHE A 8 -9.09 24.96 3.24
CA PHE A 8 -8.17 25.35 4.31
C PHE A 8 -8.41 24.44 5.52
N THR A 9 -7.43 24.38 6.42
CA THR A 9 -7.50 23.66 7.70
C THR A 9 -7.15 24.66 8.80
N ASP A 10 -7.84 24.58 9.94
CA ASP A 10 -7.51 25.39 11.13
C ASP A 10 -6.39 24.71 11.96
N ARG A 11 -5.92 23.55 11.52
CA ARG A 11 -4.83 22.78 12.10
C ARG A 11 -3.52 23.22 11.44
N ASP A 12 -2.72 23.97 12.17
CA ASP A 12 -1.37 24.44 11.77
C ASP A 12 -0.43 24.19 12.95
N ASP A 13 0.15 23.00 13.00
CA ASP A 13 1.16 22.63 14.00
C ASP A 13 2.54 22.59 13.32
N PRO A 14 3.50 23.44 13.71
CA PRO A 14 4.86 23.43 13.14
C PRO A 14 5.61 22.11 13.33
N GLU A 15 5.19 21.30 14.30
CA GLU A 15 5.78 19.99 14.60
C GLU A 15 5.15 18.84 13.79
N ASP A 16 4.12 19.10 12.96
CA ASP A 16 3.52 18.08 12.10
C ASP A 16 4.53 17.58 11.04
N ASP A 17 4.52 16.27 10.81
CA ASP A 17 5.40 15.63 9.84
C ASP A 17 5.13 16.11 8.41
N LYS A 18 6.21 16.34 7.66
CA LYS A 18 6.13 16.70 6.24
C LYS A 18 5.76 15.49 5.39
N VAL A 19 5.13 15.76 4.25
CA VAL A 19 4.90 14.72 3.25
C VAL A 19 6.24 14.21 2.74
N HIS A 20 6.48 12.91 2.92
CA HIS A 20 7.65 12.23 2.40
C HIS A 20 7.40 11.77 0.96
N VAL A 21 8.35 12.07 0.08
CA VAL A 21 8.35 11.59 -1.30
C VAL A 21 9.54 10.65 -1.47
N HIS A 22 9.27 9.41 -1.84
CA HIS A 22 10.27 8.40 -2.11
C HIS A 22 10.22 8.03 -3.59
N ALA A 23 11.38 7.95 -4.24
CA ALA A 23 11.52 7.47 -5.61
C ALA A 23 12.22 6.12 -5.58
N ALA A 24 11.57 5.11 -6.14
CA ALA A 24 12.10 3.77 -6.31
C ALA A 24 12.36 3.48 -7.79
N TRP A 25 13.36 2.65 -8.08
CA TRP A 25 13.72 2.24 -9.43
C TRP A 25 12.79 1.17 -9.99
N ASP A 26 12.26 0.32 -9.10
CA ASP A 26 11.32 -0.74 -9.44
C ASP A 26 10.29 -0.99 -8.32
N SER A 27 9.31 -1.83 -8.63
CA SER A 27 8.21 -2.16 -7.72
C SER A 27 8.63 -2.99 -6.50
N GLU A 28 9.74 -3.73 -6.58
CA GLU A 28 10.24 -4.54 -5.46
C GLU A 28 10.95 -3.66 -4.43
N GLU A 29 11.74 -2.70 -4.89
CA GLU A 29 12.35 -1.67 -4.06
C GLU A 29 11.29 -0.82 -3.37
N GLU A 30 10.26 -0.38 -4.11
CA GLU A 30 9.13 0.36 -3.51
C GLU A 30 8.45 -0.48 -2.41
N ALA A 31 8.15 -1.75 -2.69
CA ALA A 31 7.53 -2.63 -1.71
C ALA A 31 8.42 -2.85 -0.48
N ARG A 32 9.74 -2.97 -0.67
CA ARG A 32 10.71 -3.11 0.42
C ARG A 32 10.73 -1.88 1.31
N ALA A 33 10.84 -0.69 0.72
CA ALA A 33 10.86 0.59 1.42
C ALA A 33 9.57 0.81 2.23
N ILE A 34 8.40 0.52 1.64
CA ILE A 34 7.11 0.60 2.35
C ILE A 34 7.03 -0.44 3.47
N GLY A 35 7.49 -1.67 3.25
CA GLY A 35 7.54 -2.69 4.30
C GLY A 35 8.39 -2.27 5.49
N GLU A 36 9.58 -1.72 5.25
CA GLU A 36 10.47 -1.20 6.29
C GLU A 36 9.85 -0.02 7.06
N ALA A 37 9.16 0.88 6.35
CA ALA A 37 8.43 1.98 6.97
C ALA A 37 7.31 1.47 7.90
N ILE A 38 6.51 0.50 7.45
CA ILE A 38 5.45 -0.12 8.26
C ILE A 38 6.04 -0.77 9.51
N GLU A 39 7.15 -1.52 9.40
CA GLU A 39 7.83 -2.11 10.55
C GLU A 39 8.34 -1.04 11.53
N ALA A 40 8.89 0.06 11.02
CA ALA A 40 9.34 1.18 11.85
C ALA A 40 8.18 1.81 12.64
N TYR A 41 7.01 2.01 12.02
CA TYR A 41 5.82 2.51 12.70
C TYR A 41 5.21 1.49 13.67
N GLN A 42 5.24 0.20 13.35
CA GLN A 42 4.83 -0.86 14.27
C GLN A 42 5.69 -0.87 15.55
N ARG A 43 7.02 -0.67 15.42
CA ARG A 43 7.92 -0.53 16.59
C ARG A 43 7.58 0.68 17.45
N GLN A 44 7.03 1.73 16.84
CA GLN A 44 6.49 2.92 17.52
C GLN A 44 5.05 2.72 18.04
N LYS A 45 4.52 1.50 17.99
CA LYS A 45 3.17 1.09 18.44
C LYS A 45 2.00 1.68 17.64
N HIS A 46 2.21 2.07 16.39
CA HIS A 46 1.09 2.39 15.50
C HIS A 46 0.34 1.13 15.07
N ASN A 47 -0.99 1.21 14.98
CA ASN A 47 -1.80 0.08 14.51
C ASN A 47 -1.74 -0.02 12.99
N LEU A 48 -1.75 -1.25 12.45
CA LEU A 48 -1.84 -1.47 11.00
C LEU A 48 -3.14 -0.92 10.41
N ASN A 49 -4.22 -0.86 11.21
CA ASN A 49 -5.51 -0.32 10.78
C ASN A 49 -5.48 1.21 10.53
N ASP A 50 -4.45 1.91 11.02
CA ASP A 50 -4.27 3.34 10.82
C ASP A 50 -3.43 3.64 9.56
N MET A 51 -3.05 2.60 8.82
CA MET A 51 -2.22 2.70 7.62
C MET A 51 -2.99 2.20 6.40
N ALA A 52 -2.84 2.89 5.27
CA ALA A 52 -3.45 2.50 4.00
C ALA A 52 -2.51 2.76 2.82
N ILE A 53 -2.50 1.84 1.86
CA ILE A 53 -1.76 1.97 0.61
C ILE A 53 -2.78 2.14 -0.52
N LEU A 54 -2.68 3.24 -1.24
CA LEU A 54 -3.56 3.60 -2.34
C LEU A 54 -2.78 3.44 -3.65
N VAL A 55 -3.23 2.52 -4.50
CA VAL A 55 -2.63 2.27 -5.81
C VAL A 55 -3.56 2.69 -6.94
N ARG A 56 -3.00 3.03 -8.10
CA ARG A 56 -3.77 3.44 -9.26
C ARG A 56 -4.42 2.25 -9.97
N ALA A 57 -3.71 1.12 -10.04
CA ALA A 57 -4.12 -0.07 -10.76
C ALA A 57 -3.82 -1.34 -9.96
N SER A 58 -4.63 -2.38 -10.15
CA SER A 58 -4.55 -3.59 -9.35
C SER A 58 -3.28 -4.42 -9.52
N PHE A 59 -2.61 -4.33 -10.66
CA PHE A 59 -1.36 -5.07 -10.87
C PHE A 59 -0.22 -4.57 -9.98
N GLN A 60 -0.28 -3.30 -9.52
CA GLN A 60 0.70 -2.73 -8.60
C GLN A 60 0.63 -3.37 -7.21
N MET A 61 -0.49 -4.02 -6.85
CA MET A 61 -0.65 -4.66 -5.54
C MET A 61 0.27 -5.86 -5.36
N ARG A 62 0.66 -6.54 -6.45
CA ARG A 62 1.39 -7.81 -6.39
C ARG A 62 2.69 -7.73 -5.59
N SER A 63 3.54 -6.73 -5.88
CA SER A 63 4.83 -6.59 -5.19
C SER A 63 4.65 -6.30 -3.68
N PHE A 64 3.62 -5.53 -3.33
CA PHE A 64 3.27 -5.29 -1.92
C PHE A 64 2.75 -6.55 -1.23
N GLU A 65 1.83 -7.30 -1.86
CA GLU A 65 1.29 -8.55 -1.30
C GLU A 65 2.41 -9.59 -1.08
N ASP A 66 3.30 -9.78 -2.06
CA ASP A 66 4.46 -10.69 -1.96
C ASP A 66 5.39 -10.29 -0.81
N ARG A 67 5.64 -8.99 -0.65
CA ARG A 67 6.47 -8.47 0.45
C ARG A 67 5.79 -8.67 1.81
N PHE A 68 4.49 -8.41 1.91
CA PHE A 68 3.75 -8.56 3.17
C PHE A 68 3.64 -10.02 3.61
N ILE A 69 3.45 -10.94 2.67
CA ILE A 69 3.50 -12.38 2.94
C ILE A 69 4.88 -12.76 3.49
N THR A 70 5.95 -12.28 2.83
CA THR A 70 7.34 -12.55 3.26
C THR A 70 7.62 -12.02 4.66
N LEU A 71 7.09 -10.84 5.00
CA LEU A 71 7.24 -10.21 6.32
C LEU A 71 6.25 -10.72 7.38
N GLY A 72 5.26 -11.53 6.99
CA GLY A 72 4.18 -11.96 7.88
C GLY A 72 3.24 -10.83 8.34
N LEU A 73 3.14 -9.75 7.54
CA LEU A 73 2.28 -8.60 7.86
C LEU A 73 0.82 -8.90 7.50
N ASN A 74 -0.08 -8.62 8.45
CA ASN A 74 -1.51 -8.70 8.20
C ASN A 74 -1.97 -7.53 7.31
N TYR A 75 -2.66 -7.82 6.21
CA TYR A 75 -3.21 -6.81 5.30
C TYR A 75 -4.63 -7.17 4.85
N ARG A 76 -5.37 -6.16 4.38
CA ARG A 76 -6.70 -6.31 3.77
C ARG A 76 -6.76 -5.53 2.47
N VAL A 77 -7.21 -6.18 1.40
CA VAL A 77 -7.45 -5.53 0.11
C VAL A 77 -8.87 -4.95 0.09
N ILE A 78 -9.02 -3.71 -0.38
CA ILE A 78 -10.30 -3.00 -0.50
C ILE A 78 -10.57 -2.68 -1.98
N GLY A 79 -11.79 -2.93 -2.46
CA GLY A 79 -12.21 -2.51 -3.81
C GLY A 79 -12.05 -3.54 -4.93
N GLY A 80 -11.84 -4.82 -4.60
CA GLY A 80 -11.84 -5.93 -5.55
C GLY A 80 -11.39 -7.25 -4.91
N PRO A 81 -11.54 -8.41 -5.59
CA PRO A 81 -10.99 -9.68 -5.11
C PRO A 81 -9.46 -9.60 -5.02
N ARG A 82 -8.84 -10.33 -4.07
CA ARG A 82 -7.37 -10.37 -3.94
C ARG A 82 -6.75 -10.77 -5.28
N PHE A 83 -5.52 -10.35 -5.58
CA PHE A 83 -4.88 -10.69 -6.85
C PHE A 83 -4.90 -12.21 -7.12
N TYR A 84 -4.65 -13.02 -6.08
CA TYR A 84 -4.71 -14.49 -6.12
C TYR A 84 -6.12 -15.12 -6.14
N GLU A 85 -7.16 -14.36 -5.85
CA GLU A 85 -8.55 -14.83 -5.89
C GLU A 85 -9.20 -14.64 -7.27
N ARG A 86 -8.49 -14.02 -8.21
CA ARG A 86 -8.99 -13.83 -9.58
C ARG A 86 -9.08 -15.17 -10.30
N LEU A 87 -10.23 -15.40 -10.92
CA LEU A 87 -10.52 -16.60 -11.73
C LEU A 87 -9.41 -16.88 -12.76
N GLU A 88 -8.92 -15.83 -13.44
CA GLU A 88 -7.86 -15.95 -14.45
C GLU A 88 -6.53 -16.48 -13.89
N ILE A 89 -6.16 -16.07 -12.66
CA ILE A 89 -4.93 -16.53 -12.00
C ILE A 89 -5.11 -17.96 -11.47
N ARG A 90 -6.29 -18.28 -10.93
CA ARG A 90 -6.64 -19.64 -10.49
C ARG A 90 -6.65 -20.64 -11.63
N ASP A 91 -7.20 -20.26 -12.78
CA ASP A 91 -7.29 -21.14 -13.95
C ASP A 91 -5.90 -21.40 -14.56
N ALA A 92 -5.03 -20.38 -14.62
CA ALA A 92 -3.65 -20.56 -15.06
C ALA A 92 -2.85 -21.50 -14.13
N LEU A 93 -2.97 -21.34 -12.81
CA LEU A 93 -2.29 -22.21 -11.83
C LEU A 93 -2.84 -23.64 -11.84
N ALA A 94 -4.14 -23.82 -12.07
CA ALA A 94 -4.75 -25.14 -12.19
C ALA A 94 -4.30 -25.88 -13.46
N PHE A 95 -4.00 -25.16 -14.53
CA PHE A 95 -3.47 -25.74 -15.77
C PHE A 95 -2.01 -26.20 -15.64
N PHE A 96 -1.22 -25.56 -14.77
CA PHE A 96 0.18 -25.93 -14.52
C PHE A 96 0.37 -26.95 -13.40
N ARG A 97 -0.72 -27.44 -12.79
CA ARG A 97 -0.70 -28.54 -11.82
C ARG A 97 -0.92 -29.89 -12.49
#